data_AF-A0A2G5VA54-F1
#
_entry.id   AF-A0A2G5VA54-F1
#
_cell.length_a   1.000
_cell.length_b   1.000
_cell.length_c   1.000
_cell.angle_alpha   90.00
_cell.angle_beta   90.00
_cell.angle_gamma   90.00
#
_symmetry.space_group_name_H-M   'P 1'
#
loop_
_entity.id
_entity.type
_entity.pdbx_description
1 polymer ?
#
loop_
_entity_poly.entity_id
_entity_poly.type
_entity_poly.pdbx_seq_one_letter_code
_entity_poly.pdbx_strand_id
1 'polypeptide(L)'
;MIIAPPVVFGSREYILRWVEACERARTSPIYHDEKIVCRTSLFDPKRLDAIPQKVVNPVDAAMMYKQWRLEDNVHIDDGKKEWKSLSKDFEFYKEWAKRASDLFTEHVKQKEAGYIVVMVNEGSKRKRLQGISKRLQIS
;
A
#
# COMPACT_ATOMS: atom_id res chain seq x y z
N MET A 1 -17.77 -0.85 0.72
CA MET A 1 -16.71 -0.96 -0.31
C MET A 1 -17.07 -2.11 -1.23
N ILE A 2 -17.29 -1.81 -2.50
CA ILE A 2 -17.53 -2.80 -3.56
C ILE A 2 -16.15 -3.13 -4.12
N ILE A 3 -15.70 -4.37 -3.95
CA ILE A 3 -14.46 -4.85 -4.57
C ILE A 3 -14.88 -5.48 -5.89
N ALA A 4 -14.28 -5.05 -7.01
CA ALA A 4 -14.59 -5.65 -8.31
C ALA A 4 -14.32 -7.17 -8.28
N PRO A 5 -15.20 -7.97 -8.89
CA PRO A 5 -15.10 -9.42 -8.84
C PRO A 5 -13.83 -9.90 -9.57
N PRO A 6 -13.27 -11.07 -9.16
CA PRO A 6 -12.19 -11.71 -9.90
C PRO A 6 -12.59 -11.93 -11.36
N VAL A 7 -11.67 -11.65 -12.27
CA VAL A 7 -11.88 -11.84 -13.72
C VAL A 7 -11.17 -13.09 -14.21
N VAL A 8 -11.79 -13.78 -15.16
CA VAL A 8 -11.20 -14.97 -15.78
C VAL A 8 -9.99 -14.54 -16.59
N PHE A 9 -8.84 -15.19 -16.34
CA PHE A 9 -7.60 -14.92 -17.05
C PHE A 9 -7.79 -15.04 -18.57
N GLY A 10 -7.28 -14.07 -19.33
CA GLY A 10 -7.38 -14.03 -20.80
C GLY A 10 -8.74 -13.60 -21.35
N SER A 11 -9.75 -13.37 -20.49
CA SER A 11 -11.02 -12.79 -20.94
C SER A 11 -10.85 -11.33 -21.41
N ARG A 12 -11.80 -10.84 -22.22
CA ARG A 12 -11.82 -9.43 -22.62
C ARG A 12 -11.83 -8.48 -21.42
N GLU A 13 -12.59 -8.81 -20.37
CA GLU A 13 -12.65 -8.03 -19.14
C GLU A 13 -11.30 -8.01 -18.41
N TYR A 14 -10.59 -9.14 -18.36
CA TYR A 14 -9.24 -9.23 -17.82
C TYR A 14 -8.28 -8.30 -18.57
N ILE A 15 -8.28 -8.37 -19.90
CA ILE A 15 -7.39 -7.56 -20.75
C ILE A 15 -7.68 -6.07 -20.56
N LEU A 16 -8.95 -5.67 -20.57
CA LEU A 16 -9.35 -4.28 -20.34
C LEU A 16 -8.88 -3.79 -18.96
N ARG A 17 -9.11 -4.57 -17.91
CA ARG A 17 -8.71 -4.22 -16.55
C ARG A 17 -7.19 -4.10 -16.40
N TRP A 18 -6.45 -4.97 -17.07
CA TRP A 18 -4.98 -4.90 -17.12
C TRP A 18 -4.51 -3.61 -17.80
N VAL A 19 -5.05 -3.29 -18.97
CA VAL A 19 -4.71 -2.07 -19.73
C VAL A 19 -5.01 -0.82 -18.91
N GLU A 20 -6.17 -0.75 -18.26
CA GLU A 20 -6.52 0.37 -17.37
C GLU A 20 -5.56 0.50 -16.18
N ALA A 21 -5.18 -0.63 -15.56
CA ALA A 21 -4.23 -0.63 -14.45
C ALA A 21 -2.84 -0.13 -14.89
N CYS A 22 -2.36 -0.56 -16.07
CA CYS A 22 -1.12 -0.06 -16.66
C CYS A 22 -1.18 1.43 -16.97
N GLU A 23 -2.27 1.89 -17.60
CA GLU A 23 -2.46 3.31 -17.93
C GLU A 23 -2.50 4.18 -16.67
N ARG A 24 -3.12 3.67 -15.61
CA ARG A 24 -3.15 4.33 -14.32
C ARG A 24 -1.78 4.40 -13.66
N ALA A 25 -1.00 3.33 -13.68
CA ALA A 25 0.37 3.34 -13.20
C ALA A 25 1.25 4.33 -13.99
N ARG A 26 0.96 4.53 -15.28
CA ARG A 26 1.65 5.49 -16.14
C ARG A 26 1.30 6.95 -15.82
N THR A 27 0.06 7.22 -15.43
CA THR A 27 -0.47 8.59 -15.30
C THR A 27 -0.57 9.09 -13.86
N SER A 28 -0.67 8.20 -12.88
CA SER A 28 -0.86 8.59 -11.48
C SER A 28 0.41 9.23 -10.90
N PRO A 29 0.33 10.44 -10.30
CA PRO A 29 1.49 11.15 -9.76
C PRO A 29 2.30 10.35 -8.72
N ILE A 30 1.68 9.41 -8.00
CA ILE A 30 2.35 8.62 -6.97
C ILE A 30 3.45 7.71 -7.55
N TYR A 31 3.34 7.33 -8.82
CA TYR A 31 4.37 6.53 -9.51
C TYR A 31 5.57 7.37 -9.93
N HIS A 32 5.42 8.69 -9.96
CA HIS A 32 6.43 9.65 -10.38
C HIS A 32 7.05 10.42 -9.21
N ASP A 33 6.54 10.25 -7.99
CA ASP A 33 7.14 10.82 -6.78
C ASP A 33 8.40 10.04 -6.40
N GLU A 34 9.56 10.70 -6.52
CA GLU A 34 10.88 10.14 -6.23
C GLU A 34 11.06 9.77 -4.74
N LYS A 35 10.32 10.42 -3.83
CA LYS A 35 10.37 10.10 -2.39
C LYS A 35 9.51 8.89 -2.02
N ILE A 36 8.68 8.39 -2.94
CA ILE A 36 7.85 7.20 -2.72
C ILE A 36 8.54 6.00 -3.38
N VAL A 37 9.59 5.52 -2.72
CA VAL A 37 10.46 4.49 -3.27
C VAL A 37 9.82 3.09 -3.23
N CYS A 38 9.05 2.80 -2.17
CA CYS A 38 8.40 1.51 -2.00
C CYS A 38 6.91 1.60 -2.36
N ARG A 39 6.55 0.99 -3.49
CA ARG A 39 5.18 0.99 -4.03
C ARG A 39 4.50 -0.38 -3.92
N THR A 40 4.94 -1.23 -2.99
CA THR A 40 4.46 -2.63 -2.83
C THR A 40 2.99 -2.76 -2.45
N SER A 41 2.32 -1.66 -2.12
CA SER A 41 0.88 -1.60 -1.89
C SER A 41 0.07 -1.26 -3.14
N LEU A 42 0.71 -0.97 -4.27
CA LEU A 42 0.05 -0.60 -5.53
C LEU A 42 0.27 -1.69 -6.59
N PHE A 43 -0.51 -1.61 -7.67
CA PHE A 43 -0.31 -2.39 -8.88
C PHE A 43 1.07 -2.10 -9.48
N ASP A 44 1.80 -3.14 -9.84
CA ASP A 44 3.09 -3.04 -10.50
C ASP A 44 2.99 -3.59 -11.93
N PRO A 45 3.10 -2.75 -12.98
CA PRO A 45 3.02 -3.21 -14.36
C PRO A 45 4.17 -4.15 -14.76
N LYS A 46 5.25 -4.22 -13.99
CA LYS A 46 6.38 -5.14 -14.23
C LYS A 46 6.11 -6.54 -13.69
N ARG A 47 5.21 -6.69 -12.73
CA ARG A 47 4.81 -8.01 -12.21
C ARG A 47 3.75 -8.60 -13.11
N LEU A 48 4.08 -9.69 -13.80
CA LEU A 48 3.17 -10.37 -14.74
C LEU A 48 2.18 -11.34 -14.05
N ASP A 49 1.93 -11.16 -12.76
CA ASP A 49 0.94 -11.96 -12.04
C ASP A 49 -0.50 -11.56 -12.42
N ALA A 50 -1.43 -12.47 -12.15
CA ALA A 50 -2.83 -12.26 -12.50
C ALA A 50 -3.42 -11.02 -11.80
N ILE A 51 -4.26 -10.27 -12.51
CA ILE A 51 -5.08 -9.22 -11.91
C ILE A 51 -6.33 -9.85 -11.22
N PRO A 52 -6.69 -9.45 -9.98
CA PRO A 52 -6.00 -8.49 -9.11
C PRO A 52 -4.66 -9.00 -8.57
N GLN A 53 -3.63 -8.14 -8.61
CA GLN A 53 -2.33 -8.45 -8.02
C GLN A 53 -2.41 -8.49 -6.49
N LYS A 54 -1.70 -9.42 -5.88
CA LYS A 54 -1.58 -9.50 -4.43
C LYS A 54 -0.57 -8.49 -3.91
N VAL A 55 -1.01 -7.63 -3.00
CA VAL A 55 -0.21 -6.52 -2.44
C VAL A 55 -0.33 -6.46 -0.91
N VAL A 56 0.54 -5.69 -0.27
CA VAL A 56 0.46 -5.38 1.17
C VAL A 56 -0.35 -4.10 1.41
N ASN A 57 -0.68 -3.82 2.67
CA ASN A 57 -1.26 -2.52 3.03
C ASN A 57 -0.23 -1.39 2.81
N PRO A 58 -0.69 -0.18 2.45
CA PRO A 58 0.18 0.99 2.35
C PRO A 58 0.81 1.31 3.71
N VAL A 59 2.01 1.89 3.64
CA VAL A 59 2.80 2.29 4.81
C VAL A 59 2.37 3.67 5.32
N ASP A 60 2.63 3.94 6.59
CA ASP A 60 2.45 5.27 7.17
C ASP A 60 3.58 6.24 6.78
N ALA A 61 3.42 7.52 7.12
CA ALA A 61 4.38 8.57 6.81
C ALA A 61 5.79 8.29 7.36
N ALA A 62 5.88 7.72 8.58
CA ALA A 62 7.15 7.43 9.22
C ALA A 62 7.90 6.31 8.50
N MET A 63 7.20 5.22 8.15
CA MET A 63 7.76 4.12 7.40
C MET A 63 8.11 4.51 5.97
N MET A 64 7.29 5.34 5.32
CA MET A 64 7.59 5.90 4.00
C MET A 64 8.90 6.70 4.02
N TYR A 65 9.09 7.59 5.00
CA TYR A 65 10.34 8.32 5.18
C TYR A 65 11.54 7.38 5.35
N LYS A 66 11.43 6.39 6.24
CA LYS A 66 12.51 5.42 6.50
C LYS A 66 12.88 4.63 5.24
N GLN A 67 11.90 4.25 4.43
CA GLN A 67 12.16 3.55 3.16
C GLN A 67 12.91 4.44 2.17
N TRP A 68 12.52 5.71 2.05
CA TRP A 68 13.25 6.67 1.22
C TRP A 68 14.70 6.85 1.69
N ARG A 69 14.94 6.95 3.01
CA ARG A 69 16.29 7.04 3.58
C ARG A 69 17.14 5.78 3.36
N LEU A 70 16.52 4.60 3.27
CA LEU A 70 17.24 3.36 2.94
C LEU A 70 17.82 3.40 1.52
N GLU A 71 17.12 4.02 0.56
CA GLU A 71 17.66 4.23 -0.80
C GLU A 71 18.87 5.18 -0.79
N ASP A 72 18.91 6.12 0.15
CA ASP A 72 20.08 6.99 0.40
C ASP A 72 21.20 6.29 1.21
N ASN A 73 21.15 4.95 1.36
CA ASN A 73 22.07 4.14 2.16
C ASN A 73 22.11 4.50 3.67
N VAL A 74 21.04 5.10 4.20
CA VAL A 74 20.93 5.38 5.63
C VAL A 74 20.31 4.19 6.34
N HIS A 75 20.97 3.71 7.39
CA HIS A 75 20.48 2.58 8.18
C HIS A 75 19.11 2.88 8.81
N ILE A 76 18.25 1.86 8.90
CA ILE A 76 16.86 2.01 9.35
C ILE A 76 16.73 2.65 10.74
N ASP A 77 17.67 2.35 11.65
CA ASP A 77 17.68 2.92 13.00
C ASP A 77 18.06 4.39 13.01
N ASP A 78 18.90 4.84 12.08
CA ASP A 78 19.26 6.24 11.96
C ASP A 78 18.12 7.03 11.30
N GLY A 79 17.47 6.47 10.28
CA GLY A 79 16.22 7.04 9.74
C GLY A 79 15.11 7.16 10.79
N LYS A 80 15.04 6.23 11.75
CA LYS A 80 14.11 6.33 12.89
C LYS A 80 14.46 7.47 13.84
N LYS A 81 15.75 7.68 14.13
CA LYS A 81 16.21 8.81 14.96
C LYS A 81 15.96 10.14 14.28
N GLU A 82 16.29 10.25 12.99
CA GLU A 82 16.02 11.42 12.15
C GLU A 82 14.53 11.77 12.17
N TRP A 83 13.66 10.80 11.87
CA TRP A 83 12.20 11.01 11.89
C TRP A 83 11.73 11.58 13.23
N LYS A 84 12.16 10.99 14.36
CA LYS A 84 11.76 11.45 15.71
C LYS A 84 12.15 12.91 15.98
N SER A 85 13.22 13.40 15.35
CA SER A 85 13.68 14.78 15.46
C SER A 85 12.90 15.69 14.49
N LEU A 86 12.89 15.33 13.21
CA LEU A 86 12.37 16.15 12.11
C LEU A 86 10.85 16.22 12.10
N SER A 87 10.15 15.16 12.52
CA SER A 87 8.68 15.14 12.55
C SER A 87 8.05 16.11 13.57
N LYS A 88 8.87 16.80 14.36
CA LYS A 88 8.42 17.90 15.23
C LYS A 88 8.19 19.18 14.44
N ASP A 89 8.88 19.35 13.32
CA ASP A 89 8.56 20.39 12.34
C ASP A 89 7.27 19.99 11.61
N PHE A 90 6.26 20.86 11.71
CA PHE A 90 4.94 20.61 11.15
C PHE A 90 4.96 20.54 9.63
N GLU A 91 5.74 21.38 8.94
CA GLU A 91 5.77 21.38 7.48
C GLU A 91 6.47 20.12 6.96
N PHE A 92 7.55 19.70 7.62
CA PHE A 92 8.18 18.42 7.33
C PHE A 92 7.20 17.26 7.53
N TYR A 93 6.52 17.19 8.68
CA TYR A 93 5.57 16.11 8.95
C TYR A 93 4.42 16.10 7.93
N LYS A 94 3.86 17.26 7.62
CA LYS A 94 2.76 17.44 6.67
C LYS A 94 3.12 16.97 5.26
N GLU A 95 4.37 17.18 4.83
CA GLU A 95 4.88 16.70 3.55
C GLU A 95 4.76 15.17 3.43
N TRP A 96 5.20 14.44 4.46
CA TRP A 96 5.16 12.97 4.48
C TRP A 96 3.76 12.42 4.77
N ALA A 97 2.98 13.10 5.62
CA ALA A 97 1.58 12.76 5.86
C ALA A 97 0.75 12.86 4.58
N LYS A 98 0.99 13.91 3.77
CA LYS A 98 0.34 14.05 2.46
C LYS A 98 0.69 12.89 1.54
N ARG A 99 1.96 12.52 1.41
CA ARG A 99 2.36 11.37 0.56
C ARG A 99 1.75 10.06 1.03
N ALA A 100 1.72 9.80 2.33
CA ALA A 100 1.06 8.62 2.88
C ALA A 100 -0.45 8.61 2.58
N SER A 101 -1.10 9.77 2.68
CA SER A 101 -2.51 9.94 2.31
C SER A 101 -2.76 9.72 0.82
N ASP A 102 -1.89 10.24 -0.05
CA ASP A 102 -1.99 10.08 -1.50
C ASP A 102 -1.76 8.61 -1.90
N LEU A 103 -0.79 7.93 -1.29
CA LEU A 103 -0.54 6.50 -1.48
C LEU A 103 -1.75 5.67 -1.05
N PHE A 104 -2.33 5.98 0.12
CA PHE A 104 -3.54 5.30 0.60
C PHE A 104 -4.73 5.54 -0.34
N THR A 105 -4.90 6.77 -0.82
CA THR A 105 -5.97 7.13 -1.76
C THR A 105 -5.84 6.36 -3.06
N GLU A 106 -4.63 6.29 -3.62
CA GLU A 106 -4.39 5.50 -4.83
C GLU A 106 -4.65 4.01 -4.57
N HIS A 107 -4.16 3.47 -3.46
CA HIS A 107 -4.39 2.09 -3.05
C HIS A 107 -5.87 1.74 -2.98
N VAL A 108 -6.69 2.56 -2.32
CA VAL A 108 -8.14 2.33 -2.21
C VAL A 108 -8.78 2.31 -3.59
N LYS A 109 -8.49 3.30 -4.43
CA LYS A 109 -9.07 3.38 -5.77
C LYS A 109 -8.63 2.19 -6.66
N GLN A 110 -7.40 1.70 -6.54
CA GLN A 110 -6.94 0.52 -7.29
C GLN A 110 -7.60 -0.77 -6.78
N LYS A 111 -7.85 -0.87 -5.48
CA LYS A 111 -8.58 -1.98 -4.85
C LYS A 111 -10.05 -2.00 -5.29
N GLU A 112 -10.71 -0.85 -5.33
CA GLU A 112 -12.09 -0.71 -5.80
C GLU A 112 -12.23 -1.07 -7.27
N ALA A 113 -11.25 -0.68 -8.10
CA ALA A 113 -11.19 -1.05 -9.51
C ALA A 113 -10.79 -2.53 -9.76
N GLY A 114 -10.43 -3.28 -8.71
CA GLY A 114 -10.01 -4.68 -8.81
C GLY A 114 -8.65 -4.90 -9.45
N TYR A 115 -7.76 -3.89 -9.42
CA TYR A 115 -6.39 -4.03 -9.89
C TYR A 115 -5.51 -4.75 -8.88
N ILE A 116 -5.85 -4.61 -7.59
CA ILE A 116 -5.11 -5.17 -6.48
C ILE A 116 -6.03 -5.80 -5.43
N VAL A 117 -5.47 -6.72 -4.67
CA VAL A 117 -6.09 -7.30 -3.47
C VAL A 117 -5.07 -7.35 -2.34
N VAL A 118 -5.48 -6.97 -1.14
CA VAL A 118 -4.63 -6.98 0.05
C VAL A 118 -4.45 -8.41 0.55
N MET A 119 -3.20 -8.83 0.70
CA MET A 119 -2.86 -10.07 1.39
C MET A 119 -3.22 -9.93 2.87
N VAL A 120 -4.28 -10.61 3.29
CA VAL A 120 -4.59 -10.75 4.71
C VAL A 120 -3.79 -11.94 5.22
N ASN A 121 -2.76 -11.69 6.03
CA ASN A 121 -2.08 -12.77 6.75
C ASN A 121 -3.11 -13.52 7.60
N GLU A 122 -3.42 -14.77 7.24
CA GLU A 122 -4.45 -15.58 7.90
C GLU A 122 -4.16 -15.80 9.39
N GLY A 123 -2.89 -15.76 9.80
CA GLY A 123 -2.46 -15.82 11.19
C GLY A 123 -2.99 -14.67 12.07
N SER A 124 -3.21 -13.49 11.49
CA SER A 124 -3.72 -12.31 12.20
C SER A 124 -5.23 -12.39 12.48
N LYS A 125 -6.00 -13.05 11.58
CA LYS A 125 -7.42 -13.33 11.79
C LYS A 125 -7.63 -14.31 12.95
N ARG A 126 -6.81 -15.35 13.08
CA ARG A 126 -6.88 -16.31 14.20
C ARG A 126 -6.65 -15.64 15.56
N LYS A 127 -5.66 -14.74 15.69
CA LYS A 127 -5.41 -14.02 16.95
C LYS A 127 -6.58 -13.10 17.35
N ARG A 128 -7.22 -12.43 16.39
CA ARG A 128 -8.37 -11.55 16.65
C ARG A 128 -9.61 -12.33 17.07
N LEU A 129 -9.88 -13.48 16.44
CA LEU A 129 -10.98 -14.38 16.82
C LEU A 129 -10.76 -15.01 18.21
N GLN A 130 -9.53 -15.42 18.54
CA GLN A 130 -9.19 -15.92 19.87
C GLN A 130 -9.31 -14.84 20.96
N GLY A 131 -8.94 -13.59 20.66
CA GLY A 131 -9.07 -12.48 21.60
C GLY A 131 -10.53 -12.12 21.90
N ILE A 132 -11.43 -12.21 20.90
CA ILE A 132 -12.87 -11.99 21.08
C ILE A 132 -13.50 -13.14 21.88
N SER A 133 -13.14 -14.39 21.57
CA SER A 133 -13.64 -15.58 22.29
C SER A 133 -13.24 -15.58 23.76
N LYS A 134 -12.00 -15.14 24.10
CA LYS A 134 -11.59 -14.97 25.50
C LYS A 134 -12.36 -13.86 26.24
N ARG A 135 -12.78 -12.80 25.56
CA ARG A 135 -13.58 -11.71 26.18
C ARG A 135 -14.99 -12.16 26.52
N LEU A 136 -15.60 -12.99 25.67
CA LEU A 136 -16.95 -13.52 25.86
C LEU A 136 -17.04 -14.63 26.92
N GLN A 137 -15.92 -15.25 27.30
CA GLN A 137 -15.86 -16.23 28.39
C GLN A 137 -15.59 -15.61 29.78
N ILE A 138 -15.34 -14.30 29.84
CA ILE A 138 -15.09 -13.54 31.08
C ILE A 138 -16.25 -12.56 31.36
N SER A 139 -17.38 -12.71 30.66
CA SER A 139 -18.62 -11.94 30.88
C SER A 139 -19.71 -12.84 31.46
#